data_AF-A0A838J2M6-F1
#
_entry.id   AF-A0A838J2M6-F1
#
_cell.length_a   1.000
_cell.length_b   1.000
_cell.length_c   1.000
_cell.angle_alpha   90.00
_cell.angle_beta   90.00
_cell.angle_gamma   90.00
#
_symmetry.space_group_name_H-M   'P 1'
#
loop_
_entity.id
_entity.type
_entity.pdbx_description
1 polymer ?
#
loop_
_entity_poly.entity_id
_entity_poly.type
_entity_poly.pdbx_seq_one_letter_code
_entity_poly.pdbx_strand_id
1 'polypeptide(L)'
;VQNTAVAQHHANATATSVAQVTATAQALANDPQALYTFATSATPALNDPLNTQSSNGWSIHKNADGSGCAFTGGALHVTTTPGTQGADCLSGVSSFSDFAFQVQMTIAKGDDGGLLFRLDRSVPKLYLFAIGTDGSYVLIANNAGGQKPLAIGTSPFINKGSNQPNTLTIIARGTAIDLYINKQFITKVDDNTASTGQIGVFASNIKGNMTDVAFTNAQIWKL
;
A
#
# COMPACT_ATOMS: atom_id res chain seq x y z
N VAL A 1 47.65 5.80 -27.67
CA VAL A 1 46.64 6.88 -27.83
C VAL A 1 45.23 6.34 -28.03
N GLN A 2 45.03 5.24 -28.76
CA GLN A 2 43.70 4.66 -29.05
C GLN A 2 42.93 4.13 -27.82
N ASN A 3 43.61 3.51 -26.84
CA ASN A 3 42.96 2.99 -25.62
C ASN A 3 42.42 4.07 -24.66
N THR A 4 42.97 5.29 -24.71
CA THR A 4 42.58 6.39 -23.82
C THR A 4 41.27 7.06 -24.26
N ALA A 5 41.05 7.17 -25.58
CA ALA A 5 39.83 7.74 -26.15
C ALA A 5 38.59 6.86 -25.87
N VAL A 6 38.71 5.54 -25.98
CA VAL A 6 37.61 4.60 -25.69
C VAL A 6 37.23 4.65 -24.20
N ALA A 7 38.21 4.74 -23.30
CA ALA A 7 37.96 4.89 -21.86
C ALA A 7 37.24 6.22 -21.52
N GLN A 8 37.61 7.33 -22.17
CA GLN A 8 36.91 8.62 -22.00
C GLN A 8 35.49 8.61 -22.57
N HIS A 9 35.26 7.95 -23.71
CA HIS A 9 33.91 7.80 -24.26
C HIS A 9 33.00 6.95 -23.36
N HIS A 10 33.50 5.85 -22.79
CA HIS A 10 32.74 5.06 -21.82
C HIS A 10 32.47 5.83 -20.51
N ALA A 11 33.46 6.57 -20.00
CA ALA A 11 33.28 7.42 -18.82
C ALA A 11 32.24 8.51 -19.04
N ASN A 12 32.26 9.17 -20.21
CA ASN A 12 31.28 10.20 -20.57
C ASN A 12 29.88 9.61 -20.77
N ALA A 13 29.75 8.48 -21.47
CA ALA A 13 28.47 7.80 -21.65
C ALA A 13 27.85 7.38 -20.29
N THR A 14 28.68 6.88 -19.37
CA THR A 14 28.25 6.51 -18.01
C THR A 14 27.85 7.72 -17.18
N ALA A 15 28.59 8.83 -17.28
CA ALA A 15 28.25 10.07 -16.58
C ALA A 15 26.93 10.68 -17.11
N THR A 16 26.71 10.65 -18.43
CA THR A 16 25.46 11.12 -19.04
C THR A 16 24.29 10.23 -18.66
N SER A 17 24.44 8.90 -18.63
CA SER A 17 23.37 8.00 -18.20
C SER A 17 23.00 8.20 -16.73
N VAL A 18 23.99 8.38 -15.84
CA VAL A 18 23.74 8.65 -14.41
C VAL A 18 23.05 10.00 -14.21
N ALA A 19 23.46 11.04 -14.96
CA ALA A 19 22.83 12.35 -14.91
C ALA A 19 21.37 12.33 -15.37
N GLN A 20 21.06 11.59 -16.45
CA GLN A 20 19.67 11.41 -16.91
C GLN A 20 18.81 10.67 -15.90
N VAL A 21 19.31 9.56 -15.33
CA VAL A 21 18.59 8.80 -14.28
C VAL A 21 18.30 9.69 -13.07
N THR A 22 19.25 10.54 -12.68
CA THR A 22 19.09 11.45 -11.54
C THR A 22 18.07 12.56 -11.84
N ALA A 23 18.11 13.15 -13.04
CA ALA A 23 17.16 14.17 -13.45
C ALA A 23 15.72 13.63 -13.55
N THR A 24 15.54 12.40 -14.07
CA THR A 24 14.23 11.74 -14.10
C THR A 24 13.72 11.41 -12.70
N ALA A 25 14.59 10.93 -11.79
CA ALA A 25 14.22 10.67 -10.41
C ALA A 25 13.77 11.95 -9.68
N GLN A 26 14.45 13.07 -9.92
CA GLN A 26 14.07 14.38 -9.38
C GLN A 26 12.76 14.91 -9.96
N ALA A 27 12.54 14.76 -11.27
CA ALA A 27 11.29 15.17 -11.91
C ALA A 27 10.08 14.40 -11.33
N LEU A 28 10.20 13.07 -11.20
CA LEU A 28 9.15 12.24 -10.57
C LEU A 28 8.98 12.53 -9.08
N ALA A 29 10.02 12.98 -8.37
CA ALA A 29 9.89 13.38 -6.97
C ALA A 29 9.10 14.69 -6.80
N ASN A 30 9.08 15.55 -7.82
CA ASN A 30 8.42 16.85 -7.80
C ASN A 30 7.02 16.86 -8.44
N ASP A 31 6.66 15.79 -9.16
CA ASP A 31 5.34 15.58 -9.75
C ASP A 31 4.76 14.24 -9.28
N PRO A 32 3.99 14.23 -8.17
CA PRO A 32 3.38 13.01 -7.64
C PRO A 32 2.44 12.33 -8.64
N GLN A 33 1.78 13.08 -9.53
CA GLN A 33 0.87 12.47 -10.49
C GLN A 33 1.63 11.76 -11.62
N ALA A 34 2.74 12.35 -12.08
CA ALA A 34 3.67 11.67 -12.98
C ALA A 34 4.29 10.43 -12.32
N LEU A 35 4.62 10.51 -11.02
CA LEU A 35 5.09 9.35 -10.26
C LEU A 35 4.07 8.22 -10.24
N TYR A 36 2.79 8.51 -9.94
CA TYR A 36 1.73 7.51 -9.97
C TYR A 36 1.64 6.83 -11.34
N THR A 37 1.63 7.64 -12.41
CA THR A 37 1.54 7.14 -13.79
C THR A 37 2.74 6.25 -14.13
N PHE A 38 3.95 6.69 -13.80
CA PHE A 38 5.18 5.94 -14.02
C PHE A 38 5.17 4.61 -13.24
N ALA A 39 4.91 4.68 -11.94
CA ALA A 39 4.99 3.54 -11.03
C ALA A 39 3.96 2.44 -11.34
N THR A 40 2.85 2.80 -11.99
CA THR A 40 1.76 1.87 -12.36
C THR A 40 1.76 1.51 -13.85
N SER A 41 2.75 1.97 -14.63
CA SER A 41 2.79 1.77 -16.09
C SER A 41 3.28 0.39 -16.54
N ALA A 42 4.09 -0.28 -15.73
CA ALA A 42 4.67 -1.58 -16.06
C ALA A 42 3.67 -2.73 -15.85
N THR A 43 4.05 -3.95 -16.24
CA THR A 43 3.29 -5.14 -15.85
C THR A 43 3.44 -5.35 -14.33
N PRO A 44 2.34 -5.52 -13.57
CA PRO A 44 2.43 -5.76 -12.14
C PRO A 44 3.19 -7.06 -11.84
N ALA A 45 4.07 -7.03 -10.84
CA ALA A 45 4.71 -8.20 -10.27
C ALA A 45 3.72 -9.09 -9.48
N LEU A 46 2.65 -8.49 -8.96
CA LEU A 46 1.48 -9.18 -8.42
C LEU A 46 0.25 -8.55 -9.08
N ASN A 47 -0.63 -9.37 -9.65
CA ASN A 47 -1.91 -8.96 -10.20
C ASN A 47 -2.97 -9.98 -9.75
N ASP A 48 -3.74 -9.63 -8.73
CA ASP A 48 -4.73 -10.52 -8.11
C ASP A 48 -6.12 -9.89 -8.14
N PRO A 49 -7.11 -10.50 -8.81
CA PRO A 49 -8.50 -10.03 -8.75
C PRO A 49 -9.08 -10.00 -7.33
N LEU A 50 -8.54 -10.80 -6.40
CA LEU A 50 -9.06 -11.07 -5.05
C LEU A 50 -10.50 -11.57 -5.04
N ASN A 51 -10.92 -12.30 -6.07
CA ASN A 51 -12.27 -12.88 -6.12
C ASN A 51 -12.33 -14.31 -5.56
N THR A 52 -11.19 -15.00 -5.50
CA THR A 52 -11.01 -16.38 -5.06
C THR A 52 -9.57 -16.59 -4.61
N GLN A 53 -9.28 -17.72 -3.93
CA GLN A 53 -7.91 -18.06 -3.55
C GLN A 53 -7.06 -18.31 -4.79
N SER A 54 -5.87 -17.72 -4.82
CA SER A 54 -4.93 -17.78 -5.94
C SER A 54 -3.56 -18.28 -5.46
N SER A 55 -2.59 -18.38 -6.38
CA SER A 55 -1.20 -18.66 -6.04
C SER A 55 -0.52 -17.54 -5.23
N ASN A 56 -1.13 -16.34 -5.13
CA ASN A 56 -0.62 -15.27 -4.26
C ASN A 56 -0.91 -15.54 -2.78
N GLY A 57 -1.71 -16.56 -2.45
CA GLY A 57 -1.77 -17.16 -1.12
C GLY A 57 -2.26 -16.21 -0.03
N TRP A 58 -3.25 -15.36 -0.33
CA TRP A 58 -3.84 -14.47 0.66
C TRP A 58 -4.38 -15.28 1.85
N SER A 59 -4.03 -14.86 3.06
CA SER A 59 -4.37 -15.61 4.27
C SER A 59 -5.89 -15.65 4.47
N ILE A 60 -6.44 -16.86 4.58
CA ILE A 60 -7.86 -17.12 4.86
C ILE A 60 -7.93 -17.81 6.22
N HIS A 61 -8.70 -17.22 7.13
CA HIS A 61 -8.86 -17.74 8.48
C HIS A 61 -10.16 -17.21 9.10
N LYS A 62 -10.67 -17.93 10.10
CA LYS A 62 -11.83 -17.52 10.88
C LYS A 62 -11.52 -17.75 12.36
N ASN A 63 -11.50 -16.67 13.11
CA ASN A 63 -11.30 -16.70 14.55
C ASN A 63 -12.57 -17.18 15.25
N ALA A 64 -12.44 -17.61 16.51
CA ALA A 64 -13.56 -18.10 17.30
C ALA A 64 -14.65 -17.03 17.51
N ASP A 65 -14.26 -15.75 17.54
CA ASP A 65 -15.17 -14.60 17.62
C ASP A 65 -15.85 -14.25 16.29
N GLY A 66 -15.53 -14.94 15.20
CA GLY A 66 -16.07 -14.71 13.86
C GLY A 66 -15.31 -13.69 13.00
N SER A 67 -14.29 -13.02 13.55
CA SER A 67 -13.39 -12.15 12.77
C SER A 67 -12.47 -12.96 11.86
N GLY A 68 -11.91 -12.33 10.83
CA GLY A 68 -10.92 -12.94 9.96
C GLY A 68 -11.11 -12.59 8.49
N CYS A 69 -10.75 -13.54 7.63
CA CYS A 69 -10.57 -13.38 6.20
C CYS A 69 -11.30 -14.48 5.43
N ALA A 70 -12.14 -14.10 4.47
CA ALA A 70 -12.83 -15.06 3.60
C ALA A 70 -13.09 -14.48 2.21
N PHE A 71 -13.01 -15.32 1.17
CA PHE A 71 -13.54 -14.96 -0.14
C PHE A 71 -15.05 -15.19 -0.15
N THR A 72 -15.82 -14.14 -0.44
CA THR A 72 -17.29 -14.20 -0.57
C THR A 72 -17.75 -13.08 -1.50
N GLY A 73 -18.86 -13.29 -2.22
CA GLY A 73 -19.41 -12.27 -3.12
C GLY A 73 -18.46 -11.80 -4.24
N GLY A 74 -17.42 -12.57 -4.57
CA GLY A 74 -16.41 -12.19 -5.57
C GLY A 74 -15.34 -11.22 -5.07
N ALA A 75 -15.17 -11.07 -3.76
CA ALA A 75 -14.14 -10.25 -3.14
C ALA A 75 -13.48 -10.95 -1.93
N LEU A 76 -12.31 -10.49 -1.52
CA LEU A 76 -11.71 -10.84 -0.24
C LEU A 76 -12.32 -9.94 0.84
N HIS A 77 -13.04 -10.54 1.77
CA HIS A 77 -13.62 -9.84 2.91
C HIS A 77 -12.72 -9.95 4.13
N VAL A 78 -12.47 -8.80 4.77
CA VAL A 78 -11.88 -8.69 6.10
C VAL A 78 -12.98 -8.27 7.06
N THR A 79 -13.27 -9.12 8.05
CA THR A 79 -14.35 -8.88 9.01
C THR A 79 -13.81 -8.78 10.43
N THR A 80 -14.28 -7.77 11.16
CA THR A 80 -14.08 -7.60 12.60
C THR A 80 -15.39 -7.83 13.34
N THR A 81 -15.33 -8.14 14.63
CA THR A 81 -16.51 -8.24 15.50
C THR A 81 -16.42 -7.26 16.67
N PRO A 82 -17.54 -6.95 17.35
CA PRO A 82 -17.51 -6.07 18.52
C PRO A 82 -16.52 -6.60 19.58
N GLY A 83 -15.58 -5.76 20.01
CA GLY A 83 -14.51 -6.12 20.96
C GLY A 83 -13.20 -6.57 20.32
N THR A 84 -13.14 -6.77 19.01
CA THR A 84 -11.88 -6.95 18.26
C THR A 84 -11.33 -5.59 17.83
N GLN A 85 -10.01 -5.39 17.91
CA GLN A 85 -9.39 -4.12 17.49
C GLN A 85 -9.22 -4.04 15.96
N GLY A 86 -9.06 -5.18 15.30
CA GLY A 86 -8.92 -5.28 13.84
C GLY A 86 -8.65 -6.72 13.40
N ALA A 87 -8.70 -6.93 12.09
CA ALA A 87 -8.31 -8.17 11.44
C ALA A 87 -7.50 -7.83 10.18
N ASP A 88 -6.55 -8.70 9.81
CA ASP A 88 -5.68 -8.51 8.66
C ASP A 88 -5.58 -9.77 7.79
N CYS A 89 -5.52 -9.57 6.47
CA CYS A 89 -5.20 -10.63 5.52
C CYS A 89 -3.91 -10.29 4.78
N LEU A 90 -2.87 -11.08 5.00
CA LEU A 90 -1.57 -10.90 4.35
C LEU A 90 -1.50 -11.71 3.07
N SER A 91 -0.79 -11.17 2.08
CA SER A 91 -0.40 -11.96 0.91
C SER A 91 0.64 -13.01 1.30
N GLY A 92 0.53 -14.19 0.69
CA GLY A 92 1.52 -15.26 0.78
C GLY A 92 2.77 -14.99 -0.07
N VAL A 93 2.74 -13.96 -0.92
CA VAL A 93 3.91 -13.51 -1.67
C VAL A 93 4.91 -12.83 -0.72
N SER A 94 6.19 -13.04 -1.01
CA SER A 94 7.32 -12.56 -0.21
C SER A 94 7.39 -11.03 -0.09
N SER A 95 8.32 -10.59 0.76
CA SER A 95 8.63 -9.20 1.09
C SER A 95 8.83 -8.26 -0.12
N PHE A 96 8.39 -7.01 0.03
CA PHE A 96 8.65 -5.92 -0.92
C PHE A 96 9.40 -4.78 -0.22
N SER A 97 10.29 -4.08 -0.92
CA SER A 97 11.01 -2.89 -0.42
C SER A 97 10.50 -1.62 -1.09
N ASP A 98 10.80 -1.46 -2.38
CA ASP A 98 10.40 -0.34 -3.20
C ASP A 98 9.33 -0.79 -4.21
N PHE A 99 8.14 -0.22 -4.10
CA PHE A 99 6.98 -0.68 -4.83
C PHE A 99 5.83 0.33 -4.84
N ALA A 100 4.97 0.21 -5.84
CA ALA A 100 3.60 0.70 -5.78
C ALA A 100 2.66 -0.45 -5.40
N PHE A 101 1.76 -0.24 -4.45
CA PHE A 101 0.72 -1.21 -4.07
C PHE A 101 -0.65 -0.55 -4.16
N GLN A 102 -1.51 -1.09 -5.00
CA GLN A 102 -2.85 -0.61 -5.28
C GLN A 102 -3.89 -1.68 -4.99
N VAL A 103 -5.00 -1.31 -4.35
CA VAL A 103 -6.15 -2.19 -4.13
C VAL A 103 -7.45 -1.39 -4.26
N GLN A 104 -8.49 -2.00 -4.82
CA GLN A 104 -9.84 -1.47 -4.73
C GLN A 104 -10.50 -1.99 -3.46
N MET A 105 -11.05 -1.08 -2.67
CA MET A 105 -11.61 -1.35 -1.35
C MET A 105 -13.02 -0.78 -1.24
N THR A 106 -13.93 -1.52 -0.60
CA THR A 106 -15.27 -1.07 -0.27
C THR A 106 -15.58 -1.40 1.18
N ILE A 107 -15.87 -0.39 2.00
CA ILE A 107 -16.35 -0.60 3.38
C ILE A 107 -17.85 -0.92 3.28
N ALA A 108 -18.20 -2.19 3.38
CA ALA A 108 -19.60 -2.64 3.29
C ALA A 108 -20.37 -2.26 4.56
N LYS A 109 -19.71 -2.36 5.72
CA LYS A 109 -20.25 -2.02 7.03
C LYS A 109 -19.12 -1.60 7.97
N GLY A 110 -19.42 -0.73 8.94
CA GLY A 110 -18.51 -0.37 10.03
C GLY A 110 -17.68 0.86 9.72
N ASP A 111 -16.45 0.88 10.26
CA ASP A 111 -15.70 2.12 10.44
C ASP A 111 -14.65 2.33 9.34
N ASP A 112 -13.55 1.57 9.40
CA ASP A 112 -12.35 1.84 8.61
C ASP A 112 -11.75 0.56 8.02
N GLY A 113 -11.04 0.72 6.91
CA GLY A 113 -10.23 -0.33 6.30
C GLY A 113 -9.07 0.25 5.51
N GLY A 114 -8.15 -0.61 5.09
CA GLY A 114 -7.08 -0.16 4.23
C GLY A 114 -5.97 -1.17 3.99
N LEU A 115 -4.76 -0.64 3.82
CA LEU A 115 -3.58 -1.37 3.40
C LEU A 115 -2.57 -1.51 4.53
N LEU A 116 -1.95 -2.69 4.62
CA LEU A 116 -0.74 -2.96 5.39
C LEU A 116 0.43 -3.15 4.44
N PHE A 117 1.57 -2.56 4.75
CA PHE A 117 2.74 -2.68 3.89
C PHE A 117 4.04 -2.58 4.67
N ARG A 118 5.09 -3.20 4.11
CA ARG A 118 6.39 -3.41 4.77
C ARG A 118 6.23 -4.03 6.17
N LEU A 119 5.28 -4.95 6.28
CA LEU A 119 4.94 -5.62 7.54
C LEU A 119 5.92 -6.75 7.82
N ASP A 120 6.43 -6.79 9.04
CA ASP A 120 7.26 -7.87 9.56
C ASP A 120 6.72 -8.30 10.92
N ARG A 121 6.24 -9.55 11.03
CA ARG A 121 5.73 -10.09 12.31
C ARG A 121 6.85 -10.48 13.27
N SER A 122 8.07 -10.73 12.78
CA SER A 122 9.22 -11.13 13.60
C SER A 122 9.84 -9.95 14.34
N VAL A 123 9.81 -8.78 13.71
CA VAL A 123 10.18 -7.49 14.30
C VAL A 123 8.97 -6.60 14.11
N PRO A 124 8.10 -6.40 15.13
CA PRO A 124 6.73 -5.90 14.97
C PRO A 124 6.71 -4.47 14.43
N LYS A 125 6.91 -4.33 13.12
CA LYS A 125 7.00 -3.08 12.38
C LYS A 125 6.14 -3.20 11.13
N LEU A 126 5.41 -2.14 10.84
CA LEU A 126 4.58 -2.04 9.64
C LEU A 126 4.22 -0.58 9.39
N TYR A 127 3.75 -0.32 8.17
CA TYR A 127 2.92 0.83 7.89
C TYR A 127 1.48 0.40 7.65
N LEU A 128 0.56 1.25 8.09
CA LEU A 128 -0.88 1.08 7.95
C LEU A 128 -1.45 2.35 7.32
N PHE A 129 -2.10 2.23 6.17
CA PHE A 129 -2.83 3.31 5.52
C PHE A 129 -4.32 2.98 5.50
N ALA A 130 -5.13 3.78 6.19
CA ALA A 130 -6.57 3.58 6.34
C ALA A 130 -7.36 4.75 5.75
N ILE A 131 -8.59 4.46 5.34
CA ILE A 131 -9.64 5.46 5.16
C ILE A 131 -10.90 5.05 5.94
N GLY A 132 -11.67 6.04 6.38
CA GLY A 132 -12.97 5.86 7.01
C GLY A 132 -14.12 6.30 6.10
N THR A 133 -15.34 5.84 6.41
CA THR A 133 -16.54 6.20 5.64
C THR A 133 -16.90 7.69 5.70
N ASP A 134 -16.34 8.45 6.65
CA ASP A 134 -16.54 9.89 6.80
C ASP A 134 -15.61 10.75 5.91
N GLY A 135 -14.68 10.09 5.21
CA GLY A 135 -13.66 10.74 4.39
C GLY A 135 -12.41 11.14 5.16
N SER A 136 -12.20 10.58 6.36
CA SER A 136 -10.93 10.63 7.05
C SER A 136 -9.93 9.64 6.44
N TYR A 137 -8.64 9.95 6.58
CA TYR A 137 -7.55 9.04 6.29
C TYR A 137 -6.47 9.14 7.37
N VAL A 138 -5.73 8.04 7.54
CA VAL A 138 -4.56 8.00 8.42
C VAL A 138 -3.47 7.11 7.84
N LEU A 139 -2.23 7.56 7.96
CA LEU A 139 -1.03 6.76 7.80
C LEU A 139 -0.33 6.63 9.16
N ILE A 140 -0.08 5.41 9.58
CA ILE A 140 0.58 5.08 10.85
C ILE A 140 1.83 4.26 10.57
N ALA A 141 2.93 4.62 11.21
CA ALA A 141 4.06 3.73 11.43
C ALA A 141 3.87 3.02 12.77
N ASN A 142 3.94 1.70 12.78
CA ASN A 142 3.95 0.94 14.02
C ASN A 142 5.31 0.29 14.21
N ASN A 143 5.81 0.28 15.44
CA ASN A 143 7.02 -0.46 15.84
C ASN A 143 6.85 -1.01 17.27
N ALA A 144 7.89 -1.63 17.83
CA ALA A 144 7.86 -2.16 19.19
C ALA A 144 7.52 -1.11 20.28
N GLY A 145 7.75 0.18 20.01
CA GLY A 145 7.40 1.30 20.89
C GLY A 145 5.96 1.81 20.72
N GLY A 146 5.17 1.22 19.82
CA GLY A 146 3.78 1.57 19.58
C GLY A 146 3.53 2.29 18.25
N GLN A 147 2.33 2.87 18.15
CA GLN A 147 1.85 3.54 16.94
C GLN A 147 2.29 5.01 16.90
N LYS A 148 2.84 5.43 15.77
CA LYS A 148 3.22 6.81 15.44
C LYS A 148 2.43 7.25 14.20
N PRO A 149 1.44 8.15 14.34
CA PRO A 149 0.79 8.75 13.18
C PRO A 149 1.80 9.57 12.36
N LEU A 150 1.83 9.35 11.05
CA LEU A 150 2.67 10.07 10.09
C LEU A 150 1.87 11.12 9.31
N ALA A 151 0.62 10.80 8.99
CA ALA A 151 -0.32 11.73 8.38
C ALA A 151 -1.74 11.41 8.84
N ILE A 152 -2.51 12.44 9.21
CA ILE A 152 -3.92 12.33 9.57
C ILE A 152 -4.63 13.49 8.88
N GLY A 153 -5.80 13.24 8.29
CA GLY A 153 -6.61 14.31 7.73
C GLY A 153 -7.91 13.82 7.13
N THR A 154 -8.52 14.67 6.31
CA THR A 154 -9.64 14.32 5.46
C THR A 154 -9.26 14.54 3.99
N SER A 155 -9.93 13.84 3.07
CA SER A 155 -9.70 14.01 1.64
C SER A 155 -11.02 14.12 0.88
N PRO A 156 -11.16 15.10 -0.04
CA PRO A 156 -12.33 15.17 -0.93
C PRO A 156 -12.33 14.04 -1.97
N PHE A 157 -11.21 13.36 -2.15
CA PHE A 157 -11.08 12.25 -3.11
C PHE A 157 -11.60 10.93 -2.54
N ILE A 158 -11.97 10.86 -1.26
CA ILE A 158 -12.62 9.67 -0.70
C ILE A 158 -14.10 9.70 -1.06
N ASN A 159 -14.57 8.63 -1.71
CA ASN A 159 -15.99 8.39 -1.88
C ASN A 159 -16.57 7.98 -0.51
N LYS A 160 -17.31 8.90 0.10
CA LYS A 160 -17.82 8.78 1.48
C LYS A 160 -19.06 7.89 1.57
N GLY A 161 -19.25 7.28 2.73
CA GLY A 161 -20.38 6.42 3.04
C GLY A 161 -20.09 4.93 2.79
N SER A 162 -20.95 4.08 3.34
CA SER A 162 -20.84 2.64 3.16
C SER A 162 -21.13 2.24 1.71
N ASN A 163 -20.56 1.11 1.29
CA ASN A 163 -20.68 0.55 -0.06
C ASN A 163 -20.16 1.47 -1.18
N GLN A 164 -19.35 2.48 -0.84
CA GLN A 164 -18.65 3.28 -1.84
C GLN A 164 -17.26 2.72 -2.13
N PRO A 165 -16.93 2.40 -3.40
CA PRO A 165 -15.63 1.89 -3.76
C PRO A 165 -14.58 3.01 -3.73
N ASN A 166 -13.40 2.69 -3.22
CA ASN A 166 -12.24 3.56 -3.20
C ASN A 166 -11.01 2.77 -3.68
N THR A 167 -10.20 3.36 -4.54
CA THR A 167 -8.90 2.81 -4.92
C THR A 167 -7.83 3.43 -4.05
N LEU A 168 -7.18 2.63 -3.20
CA LEU A 168 -6.04 3.07 -2.41
C LEU A 168 -4.75 2.72 -3.13
N THR A 169 -3.78 3.62 -3.10
CA THR A 169 -2.43 3.32 -3.60
C THR A 169 -1.39 3.93 -2.70
N ILE A 170 -0.36 3.14 -2.38
CA ILE A 170 0.88 3.63 -1.78
C ILE A 170 2.01 3.45 -2.79
N ILE A 171 2.95 4.39 -2.79
CA ILE A 171 4.22 4.27 -3.50
C ILE A 171 5.32 4.44 -2.47
N ALA A 172 6.02 3.36 -2.15
CA ALA A 172 7.11 3.34 -1.19
C ALA A 172 8.44 3.26 -1.93
N ARG A 173 9.35 4.22 -1.69
CA ARG A 173 10.69 4.29 -2.30
C ARG A 173 11.71 4.75 -1.27
N GLY A 174 12.60 3.87 -0.82
CA GLY A 174 13.47 4.16 0.31
C GLY A 174 12.64 4.53 1.54
N THR A 175 12.81 5.74 2.08
CA THR A 175 12.01 6.26 3.21
C THR A 175 10.76 7.02 2.78
N ALA A 176 10.65 7.39 1.49
CA ALA A 176 9.52 8.15 0.99
C ALA A 176 8.30 7.26 0.81
N ILE A 177 7.15 7.73 1.28
CA ILE A 177 5.84 7.09 1.16
C ILE A 177 4.87 8.12 0.61
N ASP A 178 4.47 7.93 -0.64
CA ASP A 178 3.46 8.76 -1.32
C ASP A 178 2.09 8.06 -1.25
N LEU A 179 1.05 8.78 -0.83
CA LEU A 179 -0.31 8.27 -0.70
C LEU A 179 -1.21 8.81 -1.80
N TYR A 180 -2.03 7.92 -2.36
CA TYR A 180 -3.05 8.26 -3.34
C TYR A 180 -4.38 7.62 -2.97
N ILE A 181 -5.46 8.35 -3.20
CA ILE A 181 -6.83 7.87 -3.07
C ILE A 181 -7.56 8.21 -4.36
N ASN A 182 -8.24 7.22 -4.94
CA ASN A 182 -8.93 7.34 -6.22
C ASN A 182 -8.02 7.96 -7.30
N LYS A 183 -6.75 7.51 -7.29
CA LYS A 183 -5.67 7.92 -8.22
C LYS A 183 -5.23 9.39 -8.11
N GLN A 184 -5.68 10.09 -7.07
CA GLN A 184 -5.29 11.46 -6.77
C GLN A 184 -4.29 11.47 -5.61
N PHE A 185 -3.24 12.27 -5.76
CA PHE A 185 -2.24 12.46 -4.71
C PHE A 185 -2.85 13.09 -3.45
N ILE A 186 -2.48 12.57 -2.29
CA ILE A 186 -2.91 13.07 -0.99
C ILE A 186 -1.76 13.78 -0.28
N THR A 187 -0.68 13.05 -0.04
CA THR A 187 0.47 13.56 0.71
C THR A 187 1.68 12.63 0.50
N LYS A 188 2.85 13.15 0.86
CA LYS A 188 4.10 12.42 0.93
C LYS A 188 4.67 12.57 2.33
N VAL A 189 5.17 11.47 2.89
CA VAL A 189 5.92 11.47 4.15
C VAL A 189 7.26 10.78 3.98
N ASP A 190 8.21 11.11 4.84
CA ASP A 190 9.49 10.41 4.95
C ASP A 190 9.57 9.72 6.32
N ASP A 191 9.70 8.40 6.34
CA ASP A 191 9.82 7.61 7.56
C ASP A 191 10.68 6.35 7.32
N ASN A 192 11.44 5.93 8.33
CA ASN A 192 12.40 4.83 8.23
C ASN A 192 12.08 3.66 9.17
N THR A 193 10.87 3.60 9.72
CA THR A 193 10.42 2.52 10.63
C THR A 193 10.49 1.14 9.97
N ALA A 194 10.09 1.03 8.70
CA ALA A 194 10.17 -0.22 7.95
C ALA A 194 10.68 0.03 6.53
N SER A 195 11.68 -0.75 6.09
CA SER A 195 12.26 -0.66 4.74
C SER A 195 11.78 -1.78 3.80
N THR A 196 11.32 -2.89 4.37
CA THR A 196 10.80 -4.04 3.64
C THR A 196 9.84 -4.83 4.51
N GLY A 197 8.95 -5.59 3.88
CA GLY A 197 8.09 -6.55 4.55
C GLY A 197 6.97 -7.05 3.64
N GLN A 198 6.07 -7.84 4.21
CA GLN A 198 4.86 -8.31 3.57
C GLN A 198 3.89 -7.15 3.31
N ILE A 199 2.90 -7.46 2.47
CA ILE A 199 1.75 -6.60 2.19
C ILE A 199 0.47 -7.31 2.60
N GLY A 200 -0.56 -6.54 2.87
CA GLY A 200 -1.86 -7.05 3.24
C GLY A 200 -2.95 -6.00 3.19
N VAL A 201 -4.15 -6.44 3.52
CA VAL A 201 -5.33 -5.61 3.69
C VAL A 201 -5.87 -5.80 5.10
N PHE A 202 -6.58 -4.81 5.62
CA PHE A 202 -7.12 -4.89 6.98
C PHE A 202 -8.46 -4.17 7.12
N ALA A 203 -9.19 -4.53 8.16
CA ALA A 203 -10.34 -3.81 8.68
C ALA A 203 -10.12 -3.51 10.16
N SER A 204 -10.55 -2.33 10.61
CA SER A 204 -10.50 -1.96 12.02
C SER A 204 -11.88 -1.58 12.55
N ASN A 205 -12.04 -1.82 13.85
CA ASN A 205 -13.22 -1.49 14.62
C ASN A 205 -12.82 -0.45 15.68
N ILE A 206 -12.79 0.82 15.29
CA ILE A 206 -12.37 1.90 16.20
C ILE A 206 -13.56 2.37 17.07
N LYS A 207 -14.80 2.24 16.59
CA LYS A 207 -16.01 2.76 17.25
C LYS A 207 -16.81 1.69 17.99
N GLY A 208 -16.32 0.46 18.08
CA GLY A 208 -16.99 -0.69 18.69
C GLY A 208 -17.93 -1.47 17.75
N ASN A 209 -18.07 -1.05 16.50
CA ASN A 209 -18.93 -1.68 15.49
C ASN A 209 -18.26 -2.85 14.77
N MET A 210 -19.04 -3.88 14.44
CA MET A 210 -18.61 -4.87 13.43
C MET A 210 -18.27 -4.15 12.11
N THR A 211 -17.06 -4.36 11.61
CA THR A 211 -16.60 -3.83 10.32
C THR A 211 -16.46 -4.98 9.32
N ASP A 212 -16.93 -4.76 8.09
CA ASP A 212 -16.74 -5.65 6.95
C ASP A 212 -16.25 -4.83 5.76
N VAL A 213 -15.08 -5.19 5.26
CA VAL A 213 -14.41 -4.50 4.16
C VAL A 213 -14.08 -5.50 3.06
N ALA A 214 -14.59 -5.23 1.87
CA ALA A 214 -14.36 -6.02 0.67
C ALA A 214 -13.20 -5.43 -0.14
N PHE A 215 -12.28 -6.29 -0.58
CA PHE A 215 -11.11 -5.94 -1.37
C PHE A 215 -11.11 -6.69 -2.70
N THR A 216 -10.81 -5.97 -3.78
CA THR A 216 -10.67 -6.48 -5.15
C THR A 216 -9.45 -5.87 -5.83
N ASN A 217 -8.98 -6.51 -6.90
CA ASN A 217 -7.98 -5.96 -7.83
C ASN A 217 -6.70 -5.44 -7.12
N ALA A 218 -6.04 -6.31 -6.36
CA ALA A 218 -4.74 -6.01 -5.77
C ALA A 218 -3.63 -6.09 -6.83
N GLN A 219 -2.84 -5.03 -6.93
CA GLN A 219 -1.75 -4.92 -7.89
C GLN A 219 -0.50 -4.36 -7.23
N ILE A 220 0.66 -4.93 -7.55
CA ILE A 220 1.96 -4.47 -7.07
C ILE A 220 2.93 -4.31 -8.23
N TRP A 221 3.61 -3.18 -8.30
CA TRP A 221 4.71 -2.92 -9.22
C TRP A 221 5.99 -2.72 -8.42
N LYS A 222 7.08 -3.39 -8.81
CA LYS A 222 8.40 -3.18 -8.21
C LYS A 222 9.04 -1.93 -8.83
N LEU A 223 9.72 -1.14 -8.02
CA LEU A 223 10.38 0.11 -8.42
C LEU A 223 11.90 0.03 -8.29
#